data_AF-A0A1V6UEP3-F1
#
_entry.id   AF-A0A1V6UEP3-F1
#
_cell.length_a   1.000
_cell.length_b   1.000
_cell.length_c   1.000
_cell.angle_alpha   90.00
_cell.angle_beta   90.00
_cell.angle_gamma   90.00
#
_symmetry.space_group_name_H-M   'P 1'
#
loop_
_entity.id
_entity.type
_entity.pdbx_description
1 polymer ?
#
loop_
_entity_poly.entity_id
_entity_poly.type
_entity_poly.pdbx_seq_one_letter_code
_entity_poly.pdbx_strand_id
1 'polypeptide(L)'
;MYRLRTSVTRWQVPSVLPCSAPRRNFIAASSRFNSSVEPECRETLEPVAPEIESLLSTPEEFSNPKGDMQSSITQAVRRSNRADGVLPKVGKKGSVWTGKEELYLHLDKGTTIKLPYTYLRDSCQCGACKDQHSKQRSFRTSDIPKDISPSWVNWDGNKLSIRWAKDIGESQTAHESTWDRDFLRTPIFNTHRQHSNRNSKPIMWGRAQMDRSQHWVSYSDYIADDFKFATSMQQLERLGLIFVKDIPDSRSMVEAIATRMGPLRNTFYGSTFDVRTVPQATNVAYTNQFLGFHMDLMYMNEPPGYQLLHCLENSCSGGESMFADTFSVAKIMSERHPEDYKVLREQRLGYEYRHEEHMYYNERPVFEHDSDTGDLRHVNYSPPFQSPLPSRDEKDHDAGSVNRLRDALATFTSIIDNPKHTFELKLSPGDCVIFDNRRILHARRQFNASTGSRWLAGAYVDTDALLSRFAVCKHKYPHVWTKKAQKDSAASSRDDSQEKSEASEARGQESG
;
A
#
# COMPACT_ATOMS: atom_id res chain seq x y z
N MET A 1 -10.02 -5.18 15.11
CA MET A 1 -11.16 -4.97 16.03
C MET A 1 -10.62 -4.42 17.34
N TYR A 2 -10.66 -3.10 17.53
CA TYR A 2 -10.33 -2.51 18.83
C TYR A 2 -11.57 -2.56 19.73
N ARG A 3 -11.44 -3.24 20.87
CA ARG A 3 -12.48 -3.35 21.89
C ARG A 3 -12.71 -1.97 22.53
N LEU A 4 -13.91 -1.43 22.38
CA LEU A 4 -14.44 -0.39 23.25
C LEU A 4 -14.54 -0.98 24.67
N ARG A 5 -13.73 -0.50 25.61
CA ARG A 5 -13.95 -0.72 27.04
C ARG A 5 -14.88 0.39 27.53
N THR A 6 -16.15 0.07 27.74
CA THR A 6 -17.07 0.92 28.50
C THR A 6 -17.02 0.50 29.97
N SER A 7 -16.56 1.41 30.83
CA SER A 7 -16.70 1.30 32.28
C SER A 7 -18.15 1.64 32.65
N VAL A 8 -18.82 0.70 33.32
CA VAL A 8 -20.19 0.86 33.80
C VAL A 8 -20.13 1.57 35.16
N THR A 9 -20.53 2.84 35.22
CA THR A 9 -20.76 3.54 36.49
C THR A 9 -22.26 3.60 36.75
N ARG A 10 -22.70 2.91 37.81
CA ARG A 10 -24.08 2.93 38.32
C ARG A 10 -24.41 4.35 38.81
N TRP A 11 -25.36 5.01 38.15
CA TRP A 11 -26.00 6.22 38.67
C TRP A 11 -27.33 5.84 39.35
N GLN A 12 -27.46 6.20 40.62
CA GLN A 12 -28.70 6.13 41.39
C GLN A 12 -29.64 7.26 40.95
N VAL A 13 -30.91 6.92 40.75
CA VAL A 13 -31.99 7.83 40.35
C VAL A 13 -32.71 8.39 41.59
N PRO A 14 -32.97 9.70 41.68
CA PRO A 14 -34.00 10.25 42.55
C PRO A 14 -35.33 10.48 41.80
N SER A 15 -36.40 10.36 42.56
CA SER A 15 -37.83 10.29 42.24
C SER A 15 -38.50 11.57 41.70
N VAL A 16 -39.31 11.38 40.64
CA VAL A 16 -40.69 11.87 40.33
C VAL A 16 -41.09 13.33 40.69
N LEU A 17 -41.51 14.14 39.69
CA LEU A 17 -42.88 14.69 39.45
C LEU A 17 -42.93 15.77 38.31
N PRO A 18 -44.11 16.16 37.75
CA PRO A 18 -44.43 16.02 36.32
C PRO A 18 -44.65 17.34 35.56
N CYS A 19 -44.69 17.31 34.21
CA CYS A 19 -45.80 17.88 33.41
C CYS A 19 -45.60 17.80 31.87
N SER A 20 -46.72 17.48 31.20
CA SER A 20 -47.19 17.88 29.86
C SER A 20 -46.28 17.72 28.63
N ALA A 21 -46.63 16.72 27.80
CA ALA A 21 -46.23 16.62 26.40
C ALA A 21 -47.28 17.26 25.47
N PRO A 22 -46.87 17.94 24.37
CA PRO A 22 -47.68 18.04 23.17
C PRO A 22 -47.11 17.12 22.07
N ARG A 23 -47.98 16.28 21.51
CA ARG A 23 -47.74 15.53 20.27
C ARG A 23 -47.59 16.51 19.10
N ARG A 24 -46.54 16.37 18.29
CA ARG A 24 -46.51 16.91 16.92
C ARG A 24 -46.22 15.79 15.93
N ASN A 25 -47.17 15.66 15.00
CA ASN A 25 -47.16 14.74 13.86
C ASN A 25 -46.03 15.12 12.89
N PHE A 26 -45.29 14.11 12.42
CA PHE A 26 -44.43 14.24 11.26
C PHE A 26 -45.30 14.27 10.00
N ILE A 27 -45.27 15.40 9.28
CA ILE A 27 -45.74 15.51 7.89
C ILE A 27 -44.49 15.63 7.03
N ALA A 28 -44.27 14.65 6.15
CA ALA A 28 -43.26 14.71 5.11
C ALA A 28 -43.73 15.67 4.00
N ALA A 29 -42.91 16.67 3.68
CA ALA A 29 -43.12 17.55 2.53
C ALA A 29 -42.13 17.19 1.43
N SER A 30 -42.67 17.03 0.21
CA SER A 30 -41.98 16.77 -1.03
C SER A 30 -41.60 18.06 -1.77
N SER A 31 -40.66 17.91 -2.71
CA SER A 31 -40.32 18.78 -3.85
C SER A 31 -39.32 19.92 -3.62
N ARG A 32 -38.18 19.83 -4.34
CA ARG A 32 -37.75 20.79 -5.38
C ARG A 32 -36.59 20.17 -6.18
N PHE A 33 -36.90 19.78 -7.42
CA PHE A 33 -35.95 19.49 -8.49
C PHE A 33 -35.79 20.74 -9.36
N ASN A 34 -34.55 21.11 -9.68
CA ASN A 34 -34.12 21.93 -10.82
C ASN A 34 -32.92 21.18 -11.42
N SER A 35 -32.67 21.01 -12.71
CA SER A 35 -33.37 21.23 -13.97
C SER A 35 -32.40 20.65 -15.01
N SER A 36 -32.85 19.71 -15.84
CA SER A 36 -32.03 19.05 -16.86
C SER A 36 -32.10 19.81 -18.18
N VAL A 37 -30.95 19.92 -18.87
CA VAL A 37 -30.81 20.45 -20.23
C VAL A 37 -31.06 19.32 -21.23
N GLU A 38 -31.96 19.52 -22.19
CA GLU A 38 -32.18 18.61 -23.34
C GLU A 38 -31.25 18.92 -24.52
N PRO A 39 -31.05 17.92 -25.41
CA PRO A 39 -30.93 18.16 -26.84
C PRO A 39 -32.08 17.48 -27.64
N GLU A 40 -32.60 18.20 -28.62
CA GLU A 40 -33.69 17.78 -29.52
C GLU A 40 -33.29 16.73 -30.58
N CYS A 41 -34.22 15.78 -30.82
CA CYS A 41 -34.74 15.21 -32.08
C CYS A 41 -33.77 14.76 -33.21
N ARG A 42 -34.02 13.71 -34.01
CA ARG A 42 -35.01 12.62 -34.15
C ARG A 42 -34.49 11.79 -35.35
N GLU A 43 -34.56 10.47 -35.34
CA GLU A 43 -35.12 9.68 -36.46
C GLU A 43 -35.28 8.20 -36.08
N THR A 44 -36.47 7.72 -36.40
CA THR A 44 -37.06 6.38 -36.23
C THR A 44 -36.41 5.30 -37.10
N LEU A 45 -36.39 4.05 -36.63
CA LEU A 45 -36.92 2.85 -37.31
C LEU A 45 -36.86 1.62 -36.37
N GLU A 46 -37.88 0.77 -36.49
CA GLU A 46 -38.35 -0.28 -35.56
C GLU A 46 -37.68 -1.69 -35.73
N PRO A 47 -38.02 -2.72 -34.90
CA PRO A 47 -37.11 -3.77 -34.43
C PRO A 47 -37.32 -5.15 -35.07
N VAL A 48 -36.36 -6.07 -34.84
CA VAL A 48 -36.58 -7.52 -35.03
C VAL A 48 -35.89 -8.31 -33.92
N ALA A 49 -36.70 -9.02 -33.12
CA ALA A 49 -36.31 -10.21 -32.36
C ALA A 49 -36.95 -11.44 -33.02
N PRO A 50 -36.47 -12.65 -32.69
CA PRO A 50 -37.44 -13.60 -32.14
C PRO A 50 -36.92 -14.44 -30.96
N GLU A 51 -37.84 -14.68 -30.04
CA GLU A 51 -37.90 -15.80 -29.08
C GLU A 51 -38.01 -17.14 -29.81
N ILE A 52 -37.51 -18.26 -29.22
CA ILE A 52 -38.21 -19.57 -29.20
C ILE A 52 -37.83 -20.34 -27.91
N GLU A 53 -38.87 -20.99 -27.38
CA GLU A 53 -39.08 -21.72 -26.14
C GLU A 53 -38.30 -23.03 -25.91
N SER A 54 -38.37 -23.43 -24.64
CA SER A 54 -38.22 -24.75 -24.02
C SER A 54 -38.62 -25.96 -24.85
N LEU A 55 -38.05 -27.14 -24.54
CA LEU A 55 -38.80 -28.38 -24.35
C LEU A 55 -38.00 -29.41 -23.50
N LEU A 56 -38.67 -29.92 -22.47
CA LEU A 56 -38.33 -31.09 -21.66
C LEU A 56 -38.42 -32.38 -22.48
N SER A 57 -37.56 -33.37 -22.20
CA SER A 57 -37.86 -34.82 -22.34
C SER A 57 -36.78 -35.68 -21.68
N THR A 58 -37.11 -36.33 -20.56
CA THR A 58 -36.74 -37.73 -20.23
C THR A 58 -37.94 -38.61 -20.63
N PRO A 59 -37.85 -39.94 -20.87
CA PRO A 59 -37.07 -40.93 -20.13
C PRO A 59 -36.45 -42.06 -20.99
N GLU A 60 -35.67 -42.96 -20.37
CA GLU A 60 -35.93 -44.42 -20.36
C GLU A 60 -34.81 -45.22 -19.66
N GLU A 61 -35.26 -46.12 -18.78
CA GLU A 61 -34.50 -47.18 -18.11
C GLU A 61 -34.13 -48.30 -19.09
N PHE A 62 -32.99 -48.98 -18.90
CA PHE A 62 -32.91 -50.43 -19.14
C PHE A 62 -31.75 -51.08 -18.34
N SER A 63 -32.16 -51.93 -17.38
CA SER A 63 -31.66 -53.28 -17.03
C SER A 63 -30.15 -53.61 -16.95
N ASN A 64 -29.75 -54.07 -15.76
CA ASN A 64 -28.62 -54.98 -15.50
C ASN A 64 -28.76 -56.32 -16.25
N PRO A 65 -27.64 -57.07 -16.41
CA PRO A 65 -27.56 -58.32 -15.65
C PRO A 65 -26.20 -58.60 -14.98
N LYS A 66 -26.31 -59.43 -13.94
CA LYS A 66 -25.26 -60.03 -13.12
C LYS A 66 -24.32 -60.92 -13.93
N GLY A 67 -23.06 -61.00 -13.48
CA GLY A 67 -22.12 -62.07 -13.81
C GLY A 67 -21.05 -62.19 -12.73
N ASP A 68 -21.22 -63.18 -11.85
CA ASP A 68 -20.21 -63.66 -10.91
C ASP A 68 -19.02 -64.27 -11.66
N MET A 69 -17.79 -63.99 -11.19
CA MET A 69 -16.68 -64.95 -11.35
C MET A 69 -15.67 -64.80 -10.20
N GLN A 70 -15.62 -65.83 -9.35
CA GLN A 70 -14.61 -66.07 -8.33
C GLN A 70 -13.31 -66.61 -8.95
N SER A 71 -12.16 -66.15 -8.44
CA SER A 71 -10.94 -66.96 -8.20
C SER A 71 -9.96 -66.11 -7.36
N SER A 72 -9.86 -66.27 -6.04
CA SER A 72 -9.19 -67.32 -5.26
C SER A 72 -7.67 -67.11 -5.05
N ILE A 73 -7.29 -67.09 -3.75
CA ILE A 73 -6.00 -67.49 -3.13
C ILE A 73 -4.91 -66.39 -3.11
N THR A 74 -4.33 -65.94 -1.98
CA THR A 74 -3.87 -66.67 -0.77
C THR A 74 -3.74 -65.73 0.45
N GLN A 75 -4.08 -66.24 1.64
CA GLN A 75 -3.70 -65.69 2.94
C GLN A 75 -2.24 -66.04 3.28
N ALA A 76 -1.51 -65.11 3.91
CA ALA A 76 -0.42 -65.45 4.82
C ALA A 76 -0.50 -64.54 6.06
N VAL A 77 -0.70 -65.18 7.21
CA VAL A 77 -0.84 -64.56 8.55
C VAL A 77 0.54 -64.47 9.23
N ARG A 78 0.66 -63.49 10.15
CA ARG A 78 1.65 -63.29 11.24
C ARG A 78 2.77 -62.30 10.86
N ARG A 79 2.97 -61.16 11.55
CA ARG A 79 3.22 -61.00 12.99
C ARG A 79 3.25 -59.50 13.34
N SER A 80 2.82 -59.18 14.55
CA SER A 80 2.98 -57.86 15.17
C SER A 80 4.46 -57.52 15.36
N ASN A 81 4.83 -56.26 15.14
CA ASN A 81 5.82 -55.57 15.96
C ASN A 81 5.58 -54.05 15.90
N ARG A 82 5.30 -53.45 17.06
CA ARG A 82 5.57 -52.05 17.34
C ARG A 82 7.09 -51.84 17.21
N ALA A 83 7.51 -50.87 16.42
CA ALA A 83 8.81 -50.24 16.54
C ALA A 83 8.74 -48.84 15.93
N ASP A 84 9.44 -47.93 16.59
CA ASP A 84 9.41 -46.49 16.50
C ASP A 84 9.63 -45.89 15.10
N GLY A 85 9.26 -44.62 14.99
CA GLY A 85 9.44 -43.78 13.82
C GLY A 85 10.86 -43.85 13.28
N VAL A 86 11.00 -44.52 12.14
CA VAL A 86 12.18 -44.46 11.28
C VAL A 86 11.74 -43.85 9.97
N LEU A 87 12.17 -42.62 9.73
CA LEU A 87 12.07 -41.93 8.44
C LEU A 87 12.70 -42.83 7.35
N PRO A 88 11.99 -43.13 6.24
CA PRO A 88 12.59 -43.88 5.16
C PRO A 88 13.71 -43.08 4.50
N LYS A 89 14.81 -43.77 4.21
CA LYS A 89 16.00 -43.25 3.53
C LYS A 89 15.65 -42.53 2.21
N VAL A 90 16.35 -41.42 2.01
CA VAL A 90 16.34 -40.49 0.87
C VAL A 90 16.27 -41.21 -0.49
N GLY A 91 15.12 -41.11 -1.14
CA GLY A 91 14.93 -41.50 -2.54
C GLY A 91 14.81 -40.26 -3.43
N LYS A 92 15.76 -40.11 -4.38
CA LYS A 92 15.82 -39.26 -5.60
C LYS A 92 15.39 -37.78 -5.51
N LYS A 93 15.93 -36.97 -6.43
CA LYS A 93 15.58 -35.54 -6.62
C LYS A 93 14.04 -35.37 -6.71
N GLY A 94 13.47 -34.47 -5.92
CA GLY A 94 12.05 -34.11 -5.95
C GLY A 94 11.14 -35.05 -5.16
N SER A 95 11.39 -35.21 -3.86
CA SER A 95 10.59 -36.08 -3.01
C SER A 95 9.45 -35.32 -2.31
N VAL A 96 8.26 -35.95 -2.34
CA VAL A 96 7.05 -35.50 -1.66
C VAL A 96 6.61 -36.61 -0.69
N TRP A 97 6.19 -36.24 0.51
CA TRP A 97 5.72 -37.19 1.52
C TRP A 97 4.44 -36.70 2.16
N THR A 98 3.46 -37.59 2.31
CA THR A 98 2.19 -37.30 2.96
C THR A 98 2.25 -37.68 4.43
N GLY A 99 1.95 -36.71 5.29
CA GLY A 99 1.66 -36.92 6.70
C GLY A 99 0.16 -37.01 6.96
N LYS A 100 -0.23 -37.04 8.24
CA LYS A 100 -1.65 -37.12 8.64
C LYS A 100 -2.44 -35.85 8.29
N GLU A 101 -1.84 -34.67 8.51
CA GLU A 101 -2.52 -33.37 8.37
C GLU A 101 -1.76 -32.41 7.42
N GLU A 102 -0.67 -32.88 6.84
CA GLU A 102 0.29 -32.04 6.13
C GLU A 102 1.11 -32.82 5.11
N LEU A 103 1.60 -32.09 4.11
CA LEU A 103 2.49 -32.56 3.07
C LEU A 103 3.89 -31.98 3.28
N TYR A 104 4.90 -32.80 3.11
CA TYR A 104 6.30 -32.40 3.11
C TYR A 104 6.79 -32.37 1.67
N LEU A 105 7.31 -31.23 1.24
CA LEU A 105 7.81 -31.04 -0.12
C LEU A 105 9.28 -30.67 -0.11
N HIS A 106 10.12 -31.50 -0.73
CA HIS A 106 11.53 -31.20 -0.93
C HIS A 106 11.74 -30.44 -2.23
N LEU A 107 12.02 -29.13 -2.12
CA LEU A 107 12.18 -28.25 -3.29
C LEU A 107 13.60 -28.31 -3.86
N ASP A 108 14.62 -28.21 -2.99
CA ASP A 108 16.02 -27.97 -3.34
C ASP A 108 16.95 -28.68 -2.32
N LYS A 109 18.26 -28.77 -2.60
CA LYS A 109 19.24 -29.35 -1.66
C LYS A 109 19.16 -28.67 -0.28
N GLY A 110 18.47 -29.33 0.65
CA GLY A 110 18.35 -28.92 2.05
C GLY A 110 17.08 -28.13 2.40
N THR A 111 16.18 -27.86 1.46
CA THR A 111 14.92 -27.14 1.75
C THR A 111 13.73 -28.07 1.62
N THR A 112 13.22 -28.52 2.77
CA THR A 112 11.93 -29.19 2.88
C THR A 112 10.94 -28.22 3.49
N ILE A 113 9.85 -27.95 2.78
CA ILE A 113 8.75 -27.13 3.30
C ILE A 113 7.62 -28.03 3.80
N LYS A 114 6.96 -27.56 4.84
CA LYS A 114 5.85 -28.22 5.51
C LYS A 114 4.57 -27.49 5.15
N LEU A 115 3.63 -28.18 4.50
CA LEU A 115 2.43 -27.60 3.90
C LEU A 115 1.17 -28.27 4.48
N PRO A 116 0.47 -27.63 5.43
CA PRO A 116 -0.78 -28.16 5.96
C PRO A 116 -1.82 -28.38 4.85
N TYR A 117 -2.60 -29.46 4.92
CA TYR A 117 -3.60 -29.76 3.90
C TYR A 117 -4.68 -28.69 3.81
N THR A 118 -5.17 -28.21 4.96
CA THR A 118 -6.13 -27.09 5.02
C THR A 118 -5.58 -25.84 4.35
N TYR A 119 -4.30 -25.53 4.57
CA TYR A 119 -3.63 -24.39 3.95
C TYR A 119 -3.56 -24.52 2.42
N LEU A 120 -3.13 -25.68 1.93
CA LEU A 120 -3.10 -25.97 0.51
C LEU A 120 -4.50 -25.82 -0.08
N ARG A 121 -5.51 -26.51 0.46
CA ARG A 121 -6.89 -26.42 -0.05
C ARG A 121 -7.45 -24.99 -0.03
N ASP A 122 -7.16 -24.24 1.02
CA ASP A 122 -7.54 -22.83 1.16
C ASP A 122 -6.91 -21.99 0.03
N SER A 123 -5.66 -22.25 -0.31
CA SER A 123 -4.91 -21.52 -1.33
C SER A 123 -5.21 -21.91 -2.79
N CYS A 124 -6.15 -22.82 -3.05
CA CYS A 124 -6.49 -23.28 -4.40
C CYS A 124 -6.90 -22.10 -5.33
N GLN A 125 -6.34 -22.05 -6.53
CA GLN A 125 -6.58 -20.97 -7.53
C GLN A 125 -7.46 -21.41 -8.72
N CYS A 126 -8.06 -22.62 -8.69
CA CYS A 126 -8.88 -23.10 -9.79
C CYS A 126 -10.19 -22.28 -9.94
N GLY A 127 -10.83 -22.36 -11.11
CA GLY A 127 -12.04 -21.59 -11.42
C GLY A 127 -13.22 -21.81 -10.46
N ALA A 128 -13.31 -22.98 -9.82
CA ALA A 128 -14.33 -23.25 -8.81
C ALA A 128 -14.05 -22.57 -7.45
N CYS A 129 -12.78 -22.33 -7.14
CA CYS A 129 -12.31 -21.80 -5.85
C CYS A 129 -12.07 -20.29 -5.88
N LYS A 130 -11.65 -19.78 -7.03
CA LYS A 130 -11.35 -18.37 -7.25
C LYS A 130 -11.86 -17.99 -8.62
N ASP A 131 -12.76 -17.02 -8.64
CA ASP A 131 -13.31 -16.51 -9.88
C ASP A 131 -12.21 -15.88 -10.73
N GLN A 132 -12.15 -16.25 -12.00
CA GLN A 132 -11.03 -15.88 -12.86
C GLN A 132 -11.11 -14.42 -13.32
N HIS A 133 -12.25 -13.75 -13.16
CA HIS A 133 -12.40 -12.34 -13.51
C HIS A 133 -12.17 -11.43 -12.31
N SER A 134 -13.00 -11.55 -11.27
CA SER A 134 -12.93 -10.75 -10.03
C SER A 134 -11.72 -11.09 -9.16
N LYS A 135 -11.08 -12.25 -9.37
CA LYS A 135 -10.00 -12.79 -8.54
C LYS A 135 -10.40 -12.99 -7.07
N GLN A 136 -11.70 -13.02 -6.77
CA GLN A 136 -12.23 -13.25 -5.43
C GLN A 136 -12.48 -14.74 -5.19
N ARG A 137 -12.37 -15.16 -3.93
CA ARG A 137 -12.63 -16.54 -3.51
C ARG A 137 -14.14 -16.81 -3.40
N SER A 138 -14.56 -18.04 -3.70
CA SER A 138 -15.97 -18.50 -3.67
C SER A 138 -16.39 -19.24 -2.39
N PHE A 139 -15.48 -19.51 -1.47
CA PHE A 139 -15.70 -20.31 -0.25
C PHE A 139 -15.01 -19.70 0.97
N ARG A 140 -15.43 -20.11 2.17
CA ARG A 140 -14.81 -19.70 3.44
C ARG A 140 -13.79 -20.77 3.86
N THR A 141 -12.72 -20.36 4.52
CA THR A 141 -11.75 -21.32 5.10
C THR A 141 -12.43 -22.35 6.03
N SER A 142 -13.50 -21.95 6.72
CA SER A 142 -14.29 -22.81 7.60
C SER A 142 -15.09 -23.89 6.87
N ASP A 143 -15.30 -23.75 5.57
CA ASP A 143 -16.06 -24.72 4.77
C ASP A 143 -15.17 -25.93 4.39
N ILE A 144 -13.84 -25.79 4.52
CA ILE A 144 -12.89 -26.89 4.34
C ILE A 144 -13.12 -27.93 5.44
N PRO A 145 -13.36 -29.21 5.10
CA PRO A 145 -13.53 -30.27 6.09
C PRO A 145 -12.34 -30.36 7.05
N LYS A 146 -12.60 -30.57 8.35
CA LYS A 146 -11.55 -30.73 9.37
C LYS A 146 -10.65 -31.94 9.11
N ASP A 147 -11.17 -32.94 8.41
CA ASP A 147 -10.49 -34.17 8.01
C ASP A 147 -10.08 -34.18 6.53
N ILE A 148 -9.89 -32.98 5.94
CA ILE A 148 -9.34 -32.79 4.60
C ILE A 148 -8.05 -33.58 4.43
N SER A 149 -8.00 -34.41 3.40
CA SER A 149 -6.86 -35.29 3.11
C SER A 149 -6.75 -35.53 1.61
N PRO A 150 -5.54 -35.72 1.08
CA PRO A 150 -5.35 -36.01 -0.32
C PRO A 150 -5.77 -37.46 -0.63
N SER A 151 -6.53 -37.67 -1.70
CA SER A 151 -6.71 -38.98 -2.33
C SER A 151 -5.57 -39.30 -3.31
N TRP A 152 -4.93 -38.26 -3.85
CA TRP A 152 -3.79 -38.37 -4.75
C TRP A 152 -2.91 -37.12 -4.68
N VAL A 153 -1.60 -37.32 -4.84
CA VAL A 153 -0.58 -36.27 -4.83
C VAL A 153 0.40 -36.52 -5.96
N ASN A 154 0.71 -35.46 -6.71
CA ASN A 154 1.76 -35.48 -7.72
C ASN A 154 2.64 -34.24 -7.62
N TRP A 155 3.94 -34.48 -7.71
CA TRP A 155 4.97 -33.45 -7.76
C TRP A 155 5.93 -33.77 -8.90
N ASP A 156 5.97 -32.92 -9.92
CA ASP A 156 6.83 -33.11 -11.09
C ASP A 156 8.19 -32.37 -10.97
N GLY A 157 8.44 -31.70 -9.84
CA GLY A 157 9.61 -30.84 -9.63
C GLY A 157 9.35 -29.34 -9.85
N ASN A 158 8.23 -28.99 -10.47
CA ASN A 158 7.82 -27.61 -10.74
C ASN A 158 6.38 -27.30 -10.31
N LYS A 159 5.49 -28.29 -10.34
CA LYS A 159 4.06 -28.14 -10.03
C LYS A 159 3.62 -29.23 -9.06
N LEU A 160 2.94 -28.81 -7.99
CA LEU A 160 2.25 -29.69 -7.05
C LEU A 160 0.78 -29.78 -7.48
N SER A 161 0.27 -31.00 -7.61
CA SER A 161 -1.13 -31.26 -7.90
C SER A 161 -1.69 -32.22 -6.86
N ILE A 162 -2.85 -31.89 -6.29
CA ILE A 162 -3.50 -32.69 -5.25
C ILE A 162 -4.98 -32.88 -5.61
N ARG A 163 -5.45 -34.13 -5.54
CA ARG A 163 -6.88 -34.43 -5.49
C ARG A 163 -7.29 -34.72 -4.06
N TRP A 164 -8.43 -34.18 -3.65
CA TRP A 164 -8.92 -34.29 -2.28
C TRP A 164 -9.86 -35.49 -2.12
N ALA A 165 -9.73 -36.23 -1.02
CA ALA A 165 -10.58 -37.38 -0.71
C ALA A 165 -11.97 -36.96 -0.19
N LYS A 166 -12.02 -35.86 0.55
CA LYS A 166 -13.22 -35.17 1.02
C LYS A 166 -13.00 -33.70 0.72
N ASP A 167 -14.01 -33.00 0.19
CA ASP A 167 -13.87 -31.58 -0.14
C ASP A 167 -15.07 -30.76 0.34
N ILE A 168 -15.02 -29.46 0.08
CA ILE A 168 -16.10 -28.51 0.28
C ILE A 168 -17.31 -28.94 -0.56
N GLY A 169 -18.38 -29.33 0.12
CA GLY A 169 -19.60 -29.84 -0.51
C GLY A 169 -19.48 -31.29 -1.00
N GLU A 170 -20.63 -31.90 -1.31
CA GLU A 170 -20.72 -33.27 -1.84
C GLU A 170 -20.62 -33.28 -3.37
N SER A 171 -19.53 -32.72 -3.92
CA SER A 171 -19.32 -32.77 -5.37
C SER A 171 -18.99 -34.19 -5.82
N GLN A 172 -19.64 -34.68 -6.89
CA GLN A 172 -19.32 -35.97 -7.51
C GLN A 172 -18.00 -35.94 -8.29
N THR A 173 -17.45 -34.76 -8.59
CA THR A 173 -16.16 -34.62 -9.27
C THR A 173 -15.03 -34.43 -8.26
N ALA A 174 -13.97 -35.22 -8.41
CA ALA A 174 -12.77 -35.09 -7.57
C ALA A 174 -12.12 -33.73 -7.80
N HIS A 175 -12.18 -32.84 -6.80
CA HIS A 175 -11.55 -31.53 -6.87
C HIS A 175 -10.03 -31.67 -6.95
N GLU A 176 -9.42 -31.07 -7.98
CA GLU A 176 -7.97 -31.01 -8.15
C GLU A 176 -7.49 -29.58 -7.94
N SER A 177 -6.54 -29.42 -7.01
CA SER A 177 -5.88 -28.16 -6.75
C SER A 177 -4.43 -28.23 -7.21
N THR A 178 -3.93 -27.15 -7.81
CA THR A 178 -2.57 -27.10 -8.34
C THR A 178 -1.84 -25.81 -8.00
N TRP A 179 -0.54 -25.91 -7.69
CA TRP A 179 0.34 -24.78 -7.39
C TRP A 179 1.68 -24.94 -8.09
N ASP A 180 2.21 -23.84 -8.60
CA ASP A 180 3.60 -23.80 -9.06
C ASP A 180 4.58 -23.72 -7.89
N ARG A 181 5.84 -24.05 -8.18
CA ARG A 181 6.94 -24.06 -7.23
C ARG A 181 7.19 -22.70 -6.59
N ASP A 182 7.03 -21.61 -7.34
CA ASP A 182 7.33 -20.26 -6.86
C ASP A 182 6.30 -19.80 -5.83
N PHE A 183 5.02 -20.09 -6.07
CA PHE A 183 3.93 -19.94 -5.11
C PHE A 183 4.24 -20.72 -3.84
N LEU A 184 4.55 -22.02 -3.93
CA LEU A 184 4.80 -22.85 -2.75
C LEU A 184 6.01 -22.40 -1.93
N ARG A 185 7.02 -21.81 -2.59
CA ARG A 185 8.21 -21.29 -1.92
C ARG A 185 7.95 -19.94 -1.25
N THR A 186 7.02 -19.14 -1.76
CA THR A 186 6.72 -17.80 -1.24
C THR A 186 5.23 -17.50 -1.36
N PRO A 187 4.38 -18.17 -0.57
CA PRO A 187 2.96 -18.23 -0.88
C PRO A 187 2.17 -17.02 -0.35
N ILE A 188 2.77 -16.22 0.52
CA ILE A 188 2.24 -14.91 0.92
C ILE A 188 2.88 -13.86 0.02
N PHE A 189 2.18 -13.51 -1.06
CA PHE A 189 2.46 -12.30 -1.81
C PHE A 189 1.84 -11.11 -1.08
N ASN A 190 2.44 -10.69 0.04
CA ASN A 190 2.19 -9.34 0.49
C ASN A 190 2.89 -8.41 -0.50
N THR A 191 2.16 -8.04 -1.57
CA THR A 191 2.59 -7.16 -2.65
C THR A 191 3.01 -5.78 -2.13
N HIS A 192 2.55 -5.42 -0.92
CA HIS A 192 2.85 -4.18 -0.22
C HIS A 192 4.04 -4.30 0.74
N ARG A 193 4.60 -5.50 0.97
CA ARG A 193 5.80 -5.66 1.82
C ARG A 193 7.02 -5.15 1.05
N GLN A 194 7.43 -3.92 1.38
CA GLN A 194 8.47 -3.15 0.69
C GLN A 194 9.86 -3.82 0.69
N HIS A 195 10.10 -4.83 1.53
CA HIS A 195 11.46 -5.29 1.87
C HIS A 195 11.94 -6.57 1.19
N SER A 196 11.14 -7.22 0.33
CA SER A 196 11.55 -8.50 -0.29
C SER A 196 12.65 -8.36 -1.35
N ASN A 197 12.94 -7.16 -1.83
CA ASN A 197 13.96 -6.94 -2.87
C ASN A 197 14.90 -5.77 -2.54
N ARG A 198 16.22 -5.98 -2.63
CA ARG A 198 17.26 -4.99 -2.29
C ARG A 198 17.12 -3.65 -3.06
N ASN A 199 16.41 -3.65 -4.19
CA ASN A 199 16.25 -2.49 -5.06
C ASN A 199 15.00 -1.65 -4.77
N SER A 200 14.10 -2.14 -3.91
CA SER A 200 12.96 -1.38 -3.36
C SER A 200 13.26 -0.83 -1.96
N LYS A 201 14.50 -0.94 -1.47
CA LYS A 201 14.86 -0.36 -0.18
C LYS A 201 14.90 1.18 -0.30
N PRO A 202 14.34 1.90 0.69
CA PRO A 202 14.51 3.34 0.81
C PRO A 202 16.00 3.72 0.74
N ILE A 203 16.33 4.72 -0.06
CA ILE A 203 17.62 5.39 -0.03
C ILE A 203 17.51 6.51 0.99
N MET A 204 18.16 6.36 2.14
CA MET A 204 18.28 7.44 3.11
C MET A 204 19.19 8.53 2.56
N TRP A 205 18.80 9.80 2.67
CA TRP A 205 19.58 10.90 2.11
C TRP A 205 19.73 12.11 3.05
N GLY A 206 20.82 12.83 2.86
CA GLY A 206 20.98 14.24 3.24
C GLY A 206 21.21 15.08 1.98
N ARG A 207 21.53 16.36 2.13
CA ARG A 207 21.64 17.34 1.03
C ARG A 207 22.49 16.84 -0.14
N ALA A 208 23.75 16.47 0.12
CA ALA A 208 24.67 16.04 -0.92
C ALA A 208 24.18 14.82 -1.71
N GLN A 209 23.44 13.91 -1.08
CA GLN A 209 22.86 12.76 -1.76
C GLN A 209 21.64 13.17 -2.60
N MET A 210 20.78 14.05 -2.07
CA MET A 210 19.59 14.52 -2.77
C MET A 210 19.96 15.39 -3.98
N ASP A 211 20.95 16.27 -3.86
CA ASP A 211 21.46 17.09 -4.97
C ASP A 211 21.84 16.25 -6.19
N ARG A 212 22.40 15.05 -5.97
CA ARG A 212 22.80 14.09 -7.02
C ARG A 212 21.68 13.17 -7.49
N SER A 213 20.70 12.87 -6.62
CA SER A 213 19.71 11.80 -6.84
C SER A 213 18.31 12.31 -7.14
N GLN A 214 18.08 13.62 -7.06
CA GLN A 214 16.79 14.23 -7.34
C GLN A 214 16.24 13.75 -8.68
N HIS A 215 14.95 13.42 -8.68
CA HIS A 215 14.26 12.93 -9.87
C HIS A 215 13.28 13.99 -10.37
N TRP A 216 13.54 14.48 -11.58
CA TRP A 216 12.68 15.40 -12.31
C TRP A 216 12.13 14.70 -13.54
N VAL A 217 10.85 14.91 -13.83
CA VAL A 217 10.16 14.39 -15.02
C VAL A 217 9.25 15.47 -15.60
N SER A 218 9.16 15.61 -16.92
CA SER A 218 8.22 16.57 -17.51
C SER A 218 6.78 16.10 -17.31
N TYR A 219 5.83 17.02 -17.30
CA TYR A 219 4.41 16.71 -17.21
C TYR A 219 3.95 15.77 -18.33
N SER A 220 4.40 16.04 -19.56
CA SER A 220 4.07 15.20 -20.73
C SER A 220 4.53 13.76 -20.54
N ASP A 221 5.76 13.57 -20.08
CA ASP A 221 6.33 12.24 -19.81
C ASP A 221 5.63 11.55 -18.64
N TYR A 222 5.31 12.30 -17.57
CA TYR A 222 4.64 11.77 -16.39
C TYR A 222 3.24 11.24 -16.69
N ILE A 223 2.50 11.94 -17.56
CA ILE A 223 1.12 11.59 -17.90
C ILE A 223 1.07 10.53 -19.00
N ALA A 224 1.84 10.69 -20.08
CA ALA A 224 1.69 9.89 -21.29
C ALA A 224 2.63 8.68 -21.39
N ASP A 225 3.80 8.72 -20.76
CA ASP A 225 4.80 7.65 -20.87
C ASP A 225 4.77 6.75 -19.62
N ASP A 226 4.16 5.56 -19.77
CA ASP A 226 4.05 4.58 -18.69
C ASP A 226 5.42 4.15 -18.12
N PHE A 227 6.48 4.10 -18.93
CA PHE A 227 7.81 3.69 -18.48
C PHE A 227 8.49 4.80 -17.65
N LYS A 228 8.39 6.05 -18.09
CA LYS A 228 8.90 7.21 -17.32
C LYS A 228 8.09 7.44 -16.05
N PHE A 229 6.77 7.26 -16.11
CA PHE A 229 5.91 7.26 -14.94
C PHE A 229 6.31 6.14 -13.96
N ALA A 230 6.52 4.93 -14.44
CA ALA A 230 6.98 3.81 -13.63
C ALA A 230 8.35 4.11 -12.97
N THR A 231 9.31 4.65 -13.72
CA THR A 231 10.59 5.11 -13.19
C THR A 231 10.41 6.16 -12.09
N SER A 232 9.49 7.12 -12.29
CA SER A 232 9.17 8.15 -11.29
C SER A 232 8.57 7.55 -10.02
N MET A 233 7.67 6.56 -10.14
CA MET A 233 7.11 5.84 -9.00
C MET A 233 8.17 5.04 -8.23
N GLN A 234 9.14 4.43 -8.92
CA GLN A 234 10.27 3.81 -8.26
C GLN A 234 11.12 4.82 -7.47
N GLN A 235 11.42 5.98 -8.09
CA GLN A 235 12.20 7.02 -7.42
C GLN A 235 11.44 7.59 -6.22
N LEU A 236 10.12 7.74 -6.31
CA LEU A 236 9.28 8.12 -5.18
C LEU A 236 9.29 7.08 -4.06
N GLU A 237 9.17 5.78 -4.37
CA GLU A 237 9.30 4.68 -3.38
C GLU A 237 10.67 4.74 -2.66
N ARG A 238 11.74 5.05 -3.40
CA ARG A 238 13.12 4.99 -2.89
C ARG A 238 13.54 6.26 -2.15
N LEU A 239 13.27 7.44 -2.70
CA LEU A 239 13.70 8.72 -2.15
C LEU A 239 12.63 9.35 -1.26
N GLY A 240 11.35 9.02 -1.44
CA GLY A 240 10.24 9.69 -0.78
C GLY A 240 9.95 11.09 -1.33
N LEU A 241 10.65 11.54 -2.38
CA LEU A 241 10.56 12.89 -2.94
C LEU A 241 10.91 12.89 -4.44
N ILE A 242 10.03 13.42 -5.28
CA ILE A 242 10.27 13.66 -6.72
C ILE A 242 9.65 14.98 -7.17
N PHE A 243 9.99 15.41 -8.39
CA PHE A 243 9.50 16.64 -8.99
C PHE A 243 8.95 16.40 -10.40
N VAL A 244 7.82 17.04 -10.71
CA VAL A 244 7.25 17.13 -12.05
C VAL A 244 7.40 18.56 -12.52
N LYS A 245 7.84 18.79 -13.75
CA LYS A 245 8.06 20.14 -14.32
C LYS A 245 7.33 20.32 -15.65
N ASP A 246 7.38 21.54 -16.18
CA ASP A 246 6.78 21.88 -17.48
C ASP A 246 5.26 21.60 -17.48
N ILE A 247 4.60 21.78 -16.33
CA ILE A 247 3.16 21.56 -16.16
C ILE A 247 2.40 22.74 -16.79
N PRO A 248 1.36 22.49 -17.60
CA PRO A 248 0.52 23.55 -18.15
C PRO A 248 -0.04 24.46 -17.05
N ASP A 249 -0.12 25.76 -17.34
CA ASP A 249 -0.65 26.76 -16.42
C ASP A 249 -2.17 26.59 -16.20
N SER A 250 -2.51 25.66 -15.31
CA SER A 250 -3.89 25.39 -14.92
C SER A 250 -3.93 24.77 -13.53
N ARG A 251 -4.80 25.32 -12.69
CA ARG A 251 -5.06 24.81 -11.34
C ARG A 251 -5.44 23.32 -11.37
N SER A 252 -6.25 22.90 -12.33
CA SER A 252 -6.74 21.51 -12.43
C SER A 252 -5.63 20.46 -12.59
N MET A 253 -4.41 20.85 -12.98
CA MET A 253 -3.31 19.91 -13.24
C MET A 253 -2.85 19.14 -12.01
N VAL A 254 -2.98 19.70 -10.79
CA VAL A 254 -2.61 18.97 -9.57
C VAL A 254 -3.47 17.70 -9.39
N GLU A 255 -4.74 17.76 -9.77
CA GLU A 255 -5.65 16.61 -9.73
C GLU A 255 -5.27 15.59 -10.81
N ALA A 256 -4.92 16.02 -12.02
CA ALA A 256 -4.46 15.12 -13.07
C ALA A 256 -3.18 14.36 -12.67
N ILE A 257 -2.22 15.05 -12.03
CA ILE A 257 -0.98 14.45 -11.54
C ILE A 257 -1.28 13.46 -10.39
N ALA A 258 -2.12 13.86 -9.42
CA ALA A 258 -2.46 13.00 -8.29
C ALA A 258 -3.23 11.75 -8.72
N THR A 259 -4.26 11.89 -9.56
CA THR A 259 -5.13 10.80 -10.01
C THR A 259 -4.40 9.78 -10.90
N ARG A 260 -3.29 10.18 -11.52
CA ARG A 260 -2.38 9.26 -12.21
C ARG A 260 -1.72 8.27 -11.25
N MET A 261 -1.41 8.71 -10.02
CA MET A 261 -0.85 7.88 -8.95
C MET A 261 -1.93 7.00 -8.33
N GLY A 262 -3.04 7.61 -7.92
CA GLY A 262 -4.15 6.94 -7.25
C GLY A 262 -5.30 7.92 -6.95
N PRO A 263 -6.44 7.44 -6.41
CA PRO A 263 -7.55 8.32 -6.07
C PRO A 263 -7.14 9.44 -5.10
N LEU A 264 -7.75 10.61 -5.26
CA LEU A 264 -7.55 11.73 -4.34
C LEU A 264 -8.02 11.37 -2.93
N ARG A 265 -7.21 11.75 -1.94
CA ARG A 265 -7.57 11.70 -0.53
C ARG A 265 -8.32 12.97 -0.16
N ASN A 266 -9.65 12.88 -0.10
CA ASN A 266 -10.48 13.98 0.38
C ASN A 266 -10.26 14.22 1.87
N THR A 267 -10.16 15.50 2.24
CA THR A 267 -10.08 15.97 3.62
C THR A 267 -11.12 17.06 3.85
N PHE A 268 -11.19 17.63 5.06
CA PHE A 268 -12.04 18.81 5.29
C PHE A 268 -11.57 20.06 4.54
N TYR A 269 -10.35 20.06 3.98
CA TYR A 269 -9.91 21.09 3.02
C TYR A 269 -10.42 20.84 1.59
N GLY A 270 -11.15 19.76 1.34
CA GLY A 270 -11.63 19.34 0.03
C GLY A 270 -10.79 18.23 -0.62
N SER A 271 -11.05 17.98 -1.90
CA SER A 271 -10.29 17.02 -2.72
C SER A 271 -8.91 17.55 -3.13
N THR A 272 -8.81 18.88 -3.25
CA THR A 272 -7.60 19.65 -3.49
C THR A 272 -7.76 21.01 -2.79
N PHE A 273 -6.67 21.72 -2.52
CA PHE A 273 -6.68 22.97 -1.74
C PHE A 273 -5.70 24.00 -2.30
N ASP A 274 -5.86 25.27 -1.94
CA ASP A 274 -4.96 26.34 -2.37
C ASP A 274 -4.12 26.85 -1.19
N VAL A 275 -2.81 26.96 -1.41
CA VAL A 275 -1.84 27.55 -0.49
C VAL A 275 -1.46 28.93 -1.00
N ARG A 276 -2.16 29.94 -0.48
CA ARG A 276 -1.92 31.37 -0.73
C ARG A 276 -2.09 32.14 0.57
N THR A 277 -1.47 33.32 0.67
CA THR A 277 -1.66 34.18 1.85
C THR A 277 -3.11 34.66 1.91
N VAL A 278 -3.81 34.43 3.01
CA VAL A 278 -5.17 34.95 3.23
C VAL A 278 -5.26 35.72 4.55
N PRO A 279 -6.08 36.79 4.64
CA PRO A 279 -6.38 37.42 5.92
C PRO A 279 -7.03 36.42 6.89
N GLN A 280 -6.68 36.48 8.18
CA GLN A 280 -7.24 35.59 9.23
C GLN A 280 -7.10 34.09 8.92
N ALA A 281 -5.91 33.68 8.47
CA ALA A 281 -5.60 32.30 8.16
C ALA A 281 -5.90 31.33 9.33
N THR A 282 -6.77 30.35 9.08
CA THR A 282 -7.08 29.25 10.02
C THR A 282 -6.01 28.16 10.03
N ASN A 283 -5.04 28.22 9.12
CA ASN A 283 -3.90 27.33 9.04
C ASN A 283 -2.62 28.14 8.77
N VAL A 284 -1.55 27.83 9.50
CA VAL A 284 -0.23 28.49 9.38
C VAL A 284 0.32 28.46 7.94
N ALA A 285 -0.06 27.47 7.14
CA ALA A 285 0.31 27.36 5.73
C ALA A 285 -0.14 28.57 4.88
N TYR A 286 -1.21 29.26 5.29
CA TYR A 286 -1.76 30.42 4.58
C TYR A 286 -1.22 31.76 5.11
N THR A 287 -0.08 31.74 5.81
CA THR A 287 0.66 32.93 6.25
C THR A 287 1.94 33.10 5.44
N ASN A 288 2.60 34.27 5.55
CA ASN A 288 3.89 34.55 4.92
C ASN A 288 5.11 34.26 5.83
N GLN A 289 4.89 33.78 7.04
CA GLN A 289 5.93 33.52 8.03
C GLN A 289 6.77 32.28 7.68
N PHE A 290 7.91 32.10 8.36
CA PHE A 290 8.63 30.84 8.30
C PHE A 290 7.73 29.70 8.80
N LEU A 291 7.63 28.63 8.00
CA LEU A 291 6.93 27.41 8.41
C LEU A 291 7.98 26.34 8.63
N GLY A 292 8.19 25.98 9.90
CA GLY A 292 9.15 24.97 10.32
C GLY A 292 8.83 23.58 9.78
N PHE A 293 9.77 22.65 9.95
CA PHE A 293 9.61 21.27 9.47
C PHE A 293 8.41 20.60 10.12
N HIS A 294 7.52 20.07 9.29
CA HIS A 294 6.30 19.41 9.72
C HIS A 294 5.83 18.35 8.72
N MET A 295 4.82 17.60 9.16
CA MET A 295 4.07 16.63 8.37
C MET A 295 2.59 16.97 8.49
N ASP A 296 1.86 16.86 7.39
CA ASP A 296 0.50 17.35 7.31
C ASP A 296 -0.51 16.41 7.94
N LEU A 297 -1.50 17.01 8.61
CA LEU A 297 -2.70 16.35 9.13
C LEU A 297 -2.42 15.20 10.12
N MET A 298 -1.37 15.30 10.94
CA MET A 298 -1.01 14.27 11.94
C MET A 298 -2.10 13.97 12.98
N TYR A 299 -3.08 14.87 13.13
CA TYR A 299 -4.26 14.72 13.96
C TYR A 299 -5.37 13.82 13.36
N MET A 300 -5.27 13.40 12.10
CA MET A 300 -6.18 12.41 11.51
C MET A 300 -5.80 10.99 11.93
N ASN A 301 -6.74 10.05 11.95
CA ASN A 301 -6.46 8.63 12.21
C ASN A 301 -5.53 8.01 11.15
N GLU A 302 -5.77 8.35 9.89
CA GLU A 302 -4.95 7.97 8.75
C GLU A 302 -4.47 9.25 8.07
N PRO A 303 -3.31 9.80 8.48
CA PRO A 303 -2.74 10.96 7.82
C PRO A 303 -2.44 10.62 6.36
N PRO A 304 -2.56 11.59 5.43
CA PRO A 304 -2.23 11.37 4.04
C PRO A 304 -0.86 10.74 3.86
N GLY A 305 -0.78 9.75 2.97
CA GLY A 305 0.49 9.08 2.65
C GLY A 305 1.41 9.98 1.84
N TYR A 306 0.87 10.60 0.80
CA TYR A 306 1.62 11.46 -0.12
C TYR A 306 0.95 12.81 -0.27
N GLN A 307 1.79 13.85 -0.39
CA GLN A 307 1.37 15.22 -0.65
C GLN A 307 1.97 15.71 -1.97
N LEU A 308 1.15 16.45 -2.71
CA LEU A 308 1.53 17.14 -3.93
C LEU A 308 1.36 18.65 -3.73
N LEU A 309 2.32 19.44 -4.19
CA LEU A 309 2.22 20.89 -4.23
C LEU A 309 2.67 21.40 -5.60
N HIS A 310 1.69 21.77 -6.43
CA HIS A 310 1.86 22.35 -7.76
C HIS A 310 1.96 23.87 -7.69
N CYS A 311 3.03 24.45 -8.20
CA CYS A 311 3.28 25.88 -8.22
C CYS A 311 2.61 26.55 -9.42
N LEU A 312 1.65 27.42 -9.15
CA LEU A 312 0.97 28.25 -10.15
C LEU A 312 1.63 29.62 -10.25
N GLU A 313 1.97 30.20 -9.10
CA GLU A 313 2.64 31.50 -9.03
C GLU A 313 3.73 31.47 -7.96
N ASN A 314 4.91 32.02 -8.26
CA ASN A 314 5.95 32.25 -7.26
C ASN A 314 6.89 33.39 -7.71
N SER A 315 6.42 34.62 -7.55
CA SER A 315 7.18 35.84 -7.86
C SER A 315 7.73 36.54 -6.61
N CYS A 316 7.38 36.08 -5.41
CA CYS A 316 7.88 36.63 -4.14
C CYS A 316 9.40 36.42 -3.96
N SER A 317 10.06 37.28 -3.19
CA SER A 317 11.40 36.99 -2.66
C SER A 317 11.29 36.04 -1.45
N GLY A 318 12.24 35.10 -1.33
CA GLY A 318 12.17 34.00 -0.37
C GLY A 318 11.20 32.89 -0.80
N GLY A 319 10.67 32.14 0.18
CA GLY A 319 9.63 31.13 -0.02
C GLY A 319 10.13 29.79 -0.57
N GLU A 320 11.45 29.56 -0.48
CA GLU A 320 12.11 28.31 -0.80
C GLU A 320 11.50 27.17 0.03
N SER A 321 11.28 26.04 -0.64
CA SER A 321 10.80 24.81 -0.04
C SER A 321 11.98 24.03 0.50
N MET A 322 11.86 23.51 1.71
CA MET A 322 12.89 22.77 2.41
C MET A 322 12.38 21.35 2.71
N PHE A 323 13.23 20.35 2.55
CA PHE A 323 12.88 18.94 2.74
C PHE A 323 13.97 18.22 3.54
N ALA A 324 13.57 17.32 4.44
CA ALA A 324 14.49 16.49 5.22
C ALA A 324 13.99 15.04 5.30
N ASP A 325 14.89 14.08 5.04
CA ASP A 325 14.58 12.65 5.15
C ASP A 325 14.72 12.17 6.59
N THR A 326 13.59 11.98 7.26
CA THR A 326 13.56 11.57 8.66
C THR A 326 14.07 10.15 8.89
N PHE A 327 14.08 9.28 7.88
CA PHE A 327 14.62 7.94 8.03
C PHE A 327 16.15 7.99 8.17
N SER A 328 16.80 8.96 7.51
CA SER A 328 18.23 9.21 7.72
C SER A 328 18.53 9.70 9.14
N VAL A 329 17.66 10.56 9.68
CA VAL A 329 17.75 11.11 11.05
C VAL A 329 17.53 10.01 12.09
N ALA A 330 16.49 9.19 11.89
CA ALA A 330 16.18 8.04 12.73
C ALA A 330 17.38 7.08 12.81
N LYS A 331 18.01 6.78 11.68
CA LYS A 331 19.24 5.97 11.65
C LYS A 331 20.37 6.61 12.47
N ILE A 332 20.65 7.89 12.26
CA ILE A 332 21.69 8.62 13.01
C ILE A 332 21.41 8.58 14.52
N MET A 333 20.18 8.83 14.94
CA MET A 333 19.79 8.77 16.34
C MET A 333 19.91 7.37 16.90
N SER A 334 19.48 6.33 16.16
CA SER A 334 19.62 4.94 16.62
C SER A 334 21.08 4.52 16.83
N GLU A 335 22.01 5.06 16.04
CA GLU A 335 23.44 4.75 16.11
C GLU A 335 24.21 5.60 17.14
N ARG A 336 23.84 6.88 17.28
CA ARG A 336 24.63 7.86 18.06
C ARG A 336 23.94 8.36 19.33
N HIS A 337 22.62 8.28 19.39
CA HIS A 337 21.77 8.77 20.48
C HIS A 337 20.68 7.74 20.84
N PRO A 338 21.06 6.48 21.18
CA PRO A 338 20.11 5.37 21.30
C PRO A 338 19.06 5.58 22.40
N GLU A 339 19.40 6.30 23.49
CA GLU A 339 18.45 6.62 24.56
C GLU A 339 17.39 7.63 24.11
N ASP A 340 17.78 8.70 23.39
CA ASP A 340 16.85 9.66 22.80
C ASP A 340 15.96 8.99 21.74
N TYR A 341 16.56 8.10 20.92
CA TYR A 341 15.81 7.31 19.93
C TYR A 341 14.73 6.47 20.60
N LYS A 342 15.07 5.80 21.71
CA LYS A 342 14.12 5.00 22.48
C LYS A 342 12.98 5.85 23.04
N VAL A 343 13.29 7.04 23.57
CA VAL A 343 12.27 7.98 24.06
C VAL A 343 11.30 8.36 22.93
N LEU A 344 11.81 8.73 21.76
CA LEU A 344 11.00 9.12 20.60
C LEU A 344 10.21 7.97 19.95
N ARG A 345 10.62 6.73 20.20
CA ARG A 345 9.89 5.52 19.82
C ARG A 345 8.74 5.20 20.78
N GLU A 346 8.92 5.44 22.08
CA GLU A 346 8.00 4.97 23.12
C GLU A 346 7.00 6.04 23.57
N GLN A 347 7.42 7.31 23.68
CA GLN A 347 6.56 8.41 24.09
C GLN A 347 5.78 8.97 22.91
N ARG A 348 4.52 9.33 23.13
CA ARG A 348 3.62 9.86 22.10
C ARG A 348 3.52 11.38 22.20
N LEU A 349 3.45 12.03 21.05
CA LEU A 349 3.01 13.41 20.89
C LEU A 349 1.55 13.42 20.50
N GLY A 350 0.78 14.32 21.12
CA GLY A 350 -0.58 14.61 20.69
C GLY A 350 -0.58 15.65 19.57
N TYR A 351 -1.50 15.50 18.64
CA TYR A 351 -1.74 16.40 17.52
C TYR A 351 -3.21 16.77 17.51
N GLU A 352 -3.52 18.04 17.32
CA GLU A 352 -4.90 18.50 17.28
C GLU A 352 -5.19 19.53 16.19
N TYR A 353 -6.45 19.54 15.76
CA TYR A 353 -7.05 20.60 14.98
C TYR A 353 -8.40 20.89 15.61
N ARG A 354 -8.58 22.09 16.17
CA ARG A 354 -9.77 22.42 16.97
C ARG A 354 -10.38 23.73 16.49
N HIS A 355 -11.27 23.62 15.51
CA HIS A 355 -12.06 24.72 14.95
C HIS A 355 -13.56 24.45 15.12
N GLU A 356 -14.39 25.46 14.91
CA GLU A 356 -15.84 25.40 15.17
C GLU A 356 -16.54 24.23 14.45
N GLU A 357 -16.22 24.01 13.17
CA GLU A 357 -16.84 22.97 12.36
C GLU A 357 -16.10 21.62 12.38
N HIS A 358 -14.85 21.61 12.85
CA HIS A 358 -13.92 20.50 12.66
C HIS A 358 -13.02 20.33 13.88
N MET A 359 -13.13 19.18 14.54
CA MET A 359 -12.32 18.80 15.69
C MET A 359 -11.66 17.44 15.46
N TYR A 360 -10.32 17.43 15.46
CA TYR A 360 -9.50 16.23 15.28
C TYR A 360 -8.45 16.14 16.37
N TYR A 361 -8.17 14.92 16.81
CA TYR A 361 -7.12 14.61 17.77
C TYR A 361 -6.54 13.24 17.48
N ASN A 362 -5.21 13.13 17.51
CA ASN A 362 -4.53 11.83 17.51
C ASN A 362 -3.20 11.91 18.25
N GLU A 363 -2.71 10.76 18.72
CA GLU A 363 -1.43 10.65 19.39
C GLU A 363 -0.52 9.68 18.66
N ARG A 364 0.74 10.04 18.44
CA ARG A 364 1.70 9.19 17.72
C ARG A 364 3.09 9.30 18.33
N PRO A 365 3.85 8.19 18.43
CA PRO A 365 5.28 8.31 18.67
C PRO A 365 5.95 8.99 17.47
N VAL A 366 7.10 9.62 17.71
CA VAL A 366 7.88 10.21 16.61
C VAL A 366 8.43 9.12 15.72
N PHE A 367 9.00 8.04 16.27
CA PHE A 367 9.47 6.88 15.51
C PHE A 367 8.49 5.71 15.61
N GLU A 368 7.62 5.57 14.61
CA GLU A 368 6.62 4.51 14.54
C GLU A 368 7.19 3.29 13.83
N HIS A 369 7.25 2.16 14.56
CA HIS A 369 7.76 0.89 14.05
C HIS A 369 6.62 -0.09 13.76
N ASP A 370 6.81 -0.91 12.74
CA ASP A 370 5.93 -2.03 12.44
C ASP A 370 6.04 -3.09 13.55
N SER A 371 4.89 -3.54 14.08
CA SER A 371 4.85 -4.46 15.23
C SER A 371 5.43 -5.83 14.93
N ASP A 372 5.36 -6.27 13.67
CA ASP A 372 5.70 -7.63 13.28
C ASP A 372 7.18 -7.74 12.88
N THR A 373 7.70 -6.72 12.19
CA THR A 373 9.07 -6.69 11.68
C THR A 373 10.03 -5.93 12.58
N GLY A 374 9.53 -4.98 13.37
CA GLY A 374 10.36 -4.05 14.14
C GLY A 374 11.04 -2.99 13.27
N ASP A 375 10.76 -2.95 11.96
CA ASP A 375 11.31 -1.95 11.04
C ASP A 375 10.64 -0.58 11.27
N LEU A 376 11.39 0.50 11.07
CA LEU A 376 10.82 1.86 11.09
C LEU A 376 9.86 2.00 9.92
N ARG A 377 8.60 2.30 10.24
CA ARG A 377 7.51 2.38 9.27
C ARG A 377 7.19 3.82 8.90
N HIS A 378 7.05 4.69 9.90
CA HIS A 378 6.71 6.10 9.72
C HIS A 378 7.46 6.96 10.73
N VAL A 379 7.66 8.22 10.37
CA VAL A 379 7.98 9.27 11.34
C VAL A 379 6.76 10.18 11.48
N ASN A 380 6.53 10.71 12.68
CA ASN A 380 5.44 11.64 12.94
C ASN A 380 5.99 12.86 13.69
N TYR A 381 6.08 14.00 13.02
CA TYR A 381 6.56 15.23 13.64
C TYR A 381 5.90 16.44 12.98
N SER A 382 5.15 17.21 13.77
CA SER A 382 4.46 18.40 13.29
C SER A 382 4.21 19.41 14.42
N PRO A 383 5.23 20.18 14.83
CA PRO A 383 5.11 21.17 15.90
C PRO A 383 3.96 22.18 15.74
N PRO A 384 3.63 22.69 14.54
CA PRO A 384 2.53 23.64 14.37
C PRO A 384 1.14 23.09 14.75
N PHE A 385 0.99 21.77 14.80
CA PHE A 385 -0.27 21.09 15.11
C PHE A 385 -0.18 20.25 16.39
N GLN A 386 0.89 20.42 17.18
CA GLN A 386 1.08 19.66 18.40
C GLN A 386 0.13 20.16 19.49
N SER A 387 -0.62 19.24 20.09
CA SER A 387 -1.45 19.52 21.27
C SER A 387 -0.59 19.64 22.54
N PRO A 388 -1.18 20.02 23.69
CA PRO A 388 -0.56 19.73 24.98
C PRO A 388 -0.12 18.26 25.08
N LEU A 389 0.99 18.00 25.77
CA LEU A 389 1.55 16.65 25.89
C LEU A 389 0.53 15.72 26.56
N PRO A 390 0.26 14.52 25.98
CA PRO A 390 -0.69 13.59 26.56
C PRO A 390 -0.17 13.08 27.92
N SER A 391 -1.07 12.99 28.90
CA SER A 391 -0.71 12.40 30.19
C SER A 391 -0.75 10.87 30.10
N ARG A 392 0.27 10.19 30.64
CA ARG A 392 0.25 8.71 30.75
C ARG A 392 -0.65 8.23 31.88
N ASP A 393 -0.76 9.02 32.94
CA ASP A 393 -1.65 8.78 34.08
C ASP A 393 -2.53 10.02 34.23
N GLU A 394 -3.86 9.85 34.23
CA GLU A 394 -4.87 10.93 34.12
C GLU A 394 -4.78 12.07 35.18
N LYS A 395 -3.81 12.02 36.09
CA LYS A 395 -3.74 12.91 37.25
C LYS A 395 -2.42 13.69 37.41
N ASP A 396 -1.28 13.20 36.91
CA ASP A 396 0.03 13.85 37.13
C ASP A 396 0.97 13.75 35.92
N HIS A 397 1.72 14.82 35.64
CA HIS A 397 2.81 14.82 34.67
C HIS A 397 4.16 14.59 35.38
N ASP A 398 4.87 13.52 35.03
CA ASP A 398 6.25 13.29 35.49
C ASP A 398 7.22 14.25 34.77
N ALA A 399 7.78 15.21 35.52
CA ALA A 399 8.76 16.16 35.00
C ALA A 399 9.98 15.46 34.38
N GLY A 400 10.39 14.30 34.92
CA GLY A 400 11.48 13.51 34.36
C GLY A 400 11.16 13.02 32.94
N SER A 401 9.98 12.44 32.73
CA SER A 401 9.52 11.97 31.43
C SER A 401 9.38 13.10 30.41
N VAL A 402 8.80 14.24 30.83
CA VAL A 402 8.63 15.43 29.97
C VAL A 402 9.98 15.99 29.55
N ASN A 403 10.93 16.14 30.48
CA ASN A 403 12.26 16.64 30.18
C ASN A 403 13.02 15.68 29.22
N ARG A 404 12.94 14.36 29.44
CA ARG A 404 13.54 13.38 28.51
C ARG A 404 12.95 13.50 27.10
N LEU A 405 11.63 13.68 26.97
CA LEU A 405 11.00 13.88 25.67
C LEU A 405 11.47 15.16 25.00
N ARG A 406 11.51 16.28 25.74
CA ARG A 406 12.04 17.56 25.25
C ARG A 406 13.47 17.41 24.75
N ASP A 407 14.35 16.77 25.52
CA ASP A 407 15.76 16.62 25.18
C ASP A 407 15.94 15.73 23.95
N ALA A 408 15.19 14.64 23.86
CA ALA A 408 15.20 13.76 22.69
C ALA A 408 14.69 14.46 21.43
N LEU A 409 13.66 15.30 21.55
CA LEU A 409 13.18 16.15 20.45
C LEU A 409 14.23 17.20 20.05
N ALA A 410 14.94 17.79 21.00
CA ALA A 410 16.02 18.74 20.72
C ALA A 410 17.18 18.06 19.95
N THR A 411 17.53 16.82 20.31
CA THR A 411 18.48 16.01 19.54
C THR A 411 17.98 15.79 18.11
N PHE A 412 16.71 15.36 17.95
CA PHE A 412 16.09 15.14 16.64
C PHE A 412 16.12 16.39 15.75
N THR A 413 15.68 17.54 16.28
CA THR A 413 15.66 18.80 15.53
C THR A 413 17.07 19.31 15.21
N SER A 414 18.04 19.15 16.12
CA SER A 414 19.42 19.57 15.87
C SER A 414 20.06 18.87 14.66
N ILE A 415 19.67 17.62 14.38
CA ILE A 415 20.13 16.87 13.21
C ILE A 415 19.44 17.40 11.94
N ILE A 416 18.14 17.65 12.00
CA ILE A 416 17.34 18.14 10.86
C ILE A 416 17.77 19.55 10.45
N ASP A 417 17.94 20.44 11.42
CA ASP A 417 18.28 21.85 11.21
C ASP A 417 19.71 22.02 10.67
N ASN A 418 20.54 20.99 10.74
CA ASN A 418 21.84 20.98 10.10
C ASN A 418 21.68 21.02 8.56
N PRO A 419 22.25 22.01 7.85
CA PRO A 419 22.12 22.14 6.40
C PRO A 419 22.63 20.93 5.58
N LYS A 420 23.41 20.03 6.19
CA LYS A 420 23.83 18.77 5.55
C LYS A 420 22.69 17.76 5.41
N HIS A 421 21.62 17.89 6.20
CA HIS A 421 20.45 17.00 6.20
C HIS A 421 19.22 17.61 5.53
N THR A 422 19.29 18.88 5.14
CA THR A 422 18.19 19.61 4.48
C THR A 422 18.49 19.84 3.00
N PHE A 423 17.55 19.49 2.14
CA PHE A 423 17.52 19.86 0.73
C PHE A 423 16.59 21.08 0.54
N GLU A 424 17.01 22.06 -0.23
CA GLU A 424 16.28 23.33 -0.40
C GLU A 424 16.22 23.70 -1.88
N LEU A 425 15.04 24.08 -2.36
CA LEU A 425 14.83 24.60 -3.71
C LEU A 425 13.67 25.60 -3.77
N LYS A 426 13.63 26.39 -4.83
CA LYS A 426 12.49 27.26 -5.13
C LYS A 426 11.71 26.68 -6.30
N LEU A 427 10.43 26.36 -6.07
CA LEU A 427 9.54 25.88 -7.12
C LEU A 427 9.16 27.04 -8.05
N SER A 428 9.34 26.86 -9.36
CA SER A 428 8.88 27.81 -10.37
C SER A 428 7.44 27.50 -10.78
N PRO A 429 6.67 28.46 -11.33
CA PRO A 429 5.42 28.16 -12.00
C PRO A 429 5.57 27.00 -13.00
N GLY A 430 4.68 26.02 -12.93
CA GLY A 430 4.76 24.79 -13.74
C GLY A 430 5.58 23.66 -13.10
N ASP A 431 6.12 23.85 -11.89
CA ASP A 431 6.73 22.78 -11.09
C ASP A 431 5.73 22.21 -10.07
N CYS A 432 5.79 20.90 -9.82
CA CYS A 432 5.09 20.23 -8.74
C CYS A 432 6.05 19.32 -7.98
N VAL A 433 6.04 19.43 -6.65
CA VAL A 433 6.73 18.47 -5.79
C VAL A 433 5.74 17.38 -5.35
N ILE A 434 6.23 16.14 -5.25
CA ILE A 434 5.48 14.99 -4.74
C ILE A 434 6.34 14.31 -3.68
N PHE A 435 5.80 14.13 -2.47
CA PHE A 435 6.57 13.54 -1.38
C PHE A 435 5.74 12.66 -0.45
N ASP A 436 6.42 11.69 0.16
CA ASP A 436 5.90 10.84 1.22
C ASP A 436 5.79 11.65 2.52
N ASN A 437 4.57 12.02 2.89
CA ASN A 437 4.27 12.89 4.02
C ASN A 437 4.59 12.23 5.37
N ARG A 438 4.77 10.90 5.42
CA ARG A 438 5.12 10.16 6.65
C ARG A 438 6.59 9.74 6.71
N ARG A 439 7.41 10.28 5.81
CA ARG A 439 8.87 10.11 5.76
C ARG A 439 9.60 11.44 5.59
N ILE A 440 9.12 12.31 4.71
CA ILE A 440 9.78 13.57 4.36
C ILE A 440 9.15 14.69 5.17
N LEU A 441 9.95 15.30 6.06
CA LEU A 441 9.59 16.57 6.63
C LEU A 441 9.70 17.65 5.56
N HIS A 442 8.74 18.56 5.54
CA HIS A 442 8.76 19.69 4.64
C HIS A 442 8.58 20.99 5.42
N ALA A 443 9.17 22.05 4.89
CA ALA A 443 9.20 23.38 5.48
C ALA A 443 9.25 24.44 4.38
N ARG A 444 9.09 25.70 4.77
CA ARG A 444 9.18 26.83 3.86
C ARG A 444 9.87 28.00 4.52
N ARG A 445 10.83 28.61 3.82
CA ARG A 445 11.42 29.90 4.20
C ARG A 445 10.33 30.98 4.29
N GLN A 446 10.58 31.99 5.11
CA GLN A 446 9.77 33.20 5.09
C GLN A 446 9.84 33.84 3.70
N PHE A 447 8.76 34.49 3.28
CA PHE A 447 8.73 35.21 2.01
C PHE A 447 8.04 36.56 2.13
N ASN A 448 8.40 37.47 1.24
CA ASN A 448 7.76 38.77 1.19
C ASN A 448 6.54 38.74 0.27
N ALA A 449 5.36 38.82 0.88
CA ALA A 449 4.08 38.87 0.17
C ALA A 449 3.76 40.27 -0.42
N SER A 450 4.54 41.31 -0.13
CA SER A 450 4.34 42.65 -0.71
C SER A 450 5.07 42.85 -2.04
N THR A 451 6.03 41.99 -2.37
CA THR A 451 6.86 42.12 -3.58
C THR A 451 6.49 41.13 -4.69
N GLY A 452 5.43 40.35 -4.52
CA GLY A 452 4.96 39.38 -5.49
C GLY A 452 3.83 38.50 -4.95
N SER A 453 3.44 37.52 -5.75
CA SER A 453 2.44 36.51 -5.43
C SER A 453 3.05 35.12 -5.29
N ARG A 454 2.43 34.30 -4.43
CA ARG A 454 2.76 32.89 -4.26
C ARG A 454 1.47 32.10 -4.15
N TRP A 455 1.27 31.16 -5.07
CA TRP A 455 0.11 30.29 -5.12
C TRP A 455 0.54 28.87 -5.47
N LEU A 456 0.33 27.95 -4.52
CA LEU A 456 0.43 26.51 -4.78
C LEU A 456 -0.95 25.87 -4.72
N ALA A 457 -1.21 24.91 -5.60
CA ALA A 457 -2.33 24.01 -5.52
C ALA A 457 -1.87 22.68 -4.89
N GLY A 458 -2.56 22.24 -3.84
CA GLY A 458 -2.24 21.05 -3.09
C GLY A 458 -3.23 19.90 -3.30
N ALA A 459 -2.73 18.68 -3.21
CA ALA A 459 -3.52 17.46 -3.23
C ALA A 459 -2.88 16.38 -2.35
N TYR A 460 -3.69 15.42 -1.92
CA TYR A 460 -3.24 14.28 -1.13
C TYR A 460 -3.60 12.96 -1.81
N VAL A 461 -2.78 11.93 -1.60
CA VAL A 461 -3.08 10.54 -2.00
C VAL A 461 -2.73 9.60 -0.83
N ASP A 462 -3.58 8.61 -0.58
CA ASP A 462 -3.35 7.65 0.51
C ASP A 462 -2.24 6.64 0.20
N THR A 463 -1.68 6.07 1.27
CA THR A 463 -0.54 5.15 1.20
C THR A 463 -0.91 3.87 0.45
N ASP A 464 -2.08 3.28 0.72
CA ASP A 464 -2.56 2.05 0.09
C ASP A 464 -2.73 2.19 -1.42
N ALA A 465 -3.29 3.32 -1.87
CA ALA A 465 -3.38 3.67 -3.28
C ALA A 465 -2.01 3.69 -3.96
N LEU A 466 -1.00 4.32 -3.33
CA LEU A 466 0.35 4.36 -3.89
C LEU A 466 1.06 3.03 -3.84
N LEU A 467 0.92 2.25 -2.76
CA LEU A 467 1.53 0.93 -2.68
C LEU A 467 0.92 -0.01 -3.73
N SER A 468 -0.38 0.10 -4.00
CA SER A 468 -1.03 -0.60 -5.13
C SER A 468 -0.41 -0.16 -6.46
N ARG A 469 -0.26 1.15 -6.67
CA ARG A 469 0.36 1.69 -7.89
C ARG A 469 1.79 1.21 -8.08
N PHE A 470 2.61 1.21 -7.04
CA PHE A 470 3.98 0.67 -7.06
C PHE A 470 3.99 -0.81 -7.41
N ALA A 471 3.08 -1.61 -6.84
CA ALA A 471 2.96 -3.03 -7.16
C ALA A 471 2.59 -3.25 -8.65
N VAL A 472 1.63 -2.48 -9.18
CA VAL A 472 1.26 -2.51 -10.60
C VAL A 472 2.44 -2.14 -11.49
N CYS A 473 3.15 -1.06 -11.19
CA CYS A 473 4.29 -0.64 -12.00
C CYS A 473 5.45 -1.64 -11.91
N LYS A 474 5.73 -2.22 -10.73
CA LYS A 474 6.71 -3.30 -10.55
C LYS A 474 6.35 -4.55 -11.34
N HIS A 475 5.06 -4.89 -11.41
CA HIS A 475 4.58 -6.03 -12.18
C HIS A 475 4.68 -5.78 -13.70
N LYS A 476 4.28 -4.60 -14.18
CA LYS A 476 4.29 -4.24 -15.61
C LYS A 476 5.69 -3.92 -16.14
N TYR A 477 6.55 -3.31 -15.32
CA TYR A 477 7.91 -2.87 -15.66
C TYR A 477 8.95 -3.41 -14.68
N PRO A 478 9.08 -4.75 -14.53
CA PRO A 478 9.96 -5.36 -13.52
C PRO A 478 11.43 -4.95 -13.67
N HIS A 479 11.83 -4.50 -14.87
CA HIS A 479 13.19 -4.08 -15.15
C HIS A 479 13.58 -2.76 -14.49
N VAL A 480 12.61 -1.85 -14.32
CA VAL A 480 12.83 -0.60 -13.58
C VAL A 480 13.14 -0.93 -12.11
N TRP A 481 12.41 -1.87 -11.50
CA TRP A 481 12.55 -2.23 -10.07
C TRP A 481 13.64 -3.24 -9.73
N THR A 482 14.39 -3.79 -10.69
CA THR A 482 15.39 -4.84 -10.42
C THR A 482 16.77 -4.57 -11.01
N LYS A 483 17.83 -4.75 -10.21
CA LYS A 483 19.24 -4.65 -10.61
C LYS A 483 19.64 -5.58 -11.76
N LYS A 484 19.04 -6.78 -11.83
CA LYS A 484 19.37 -7.78 -12.85
C LYS A 484 18.99 -7.26 -14.24
N ALA A 485 17.81 -6.67 -14.35
CA ALA A 485 17.34 -6.12 -15.61
C ALA A 485 17.98 -4.77 -15.98
N GLN A 486 18.40 -3.94 -15.01
CA GLN A 486 19.24 -2.76 -15.32
C GLN A 486 20.58 -3.16 -15.96
N LYS A 487 21.12 -4.34 -15.61
CA LYS A 487 22.35 -4.89 -16.20
C LYS A 487 22.09 -5.45 -17.61
N ASP A 488 20.96 -6.11 -17.82
CA ASP A 488 20.56 -6.67 -19.11
C ASP A 488 20.15 -5.56 -20.11
N SER A 489 19.48 -4.49 -19.66
CA SER A 489 19.19 -3.30 -20.47
C SER A 489 20.45 -2.48 -20.79
N ALA A 490 21.41 -2.40 -19.85
CA ALA A 490 22.70 -1.75 -20.11
C ALA A 490 23.61 -2.57 -21.04
N ALA A 491 23.45 -3.90 -21.08
CA ALA A 491 24.12 -4.77 -22.04
C ALA A 491 23.47 -4.67 -23.44
N SER A 492 22.14 -4.70 -23.52
CA SER A 492 21.39 -4.49 -24.77
C SER A 492 21.64 -3.10 -25.36
N SER A 493 21.72 -2.04 -24.54
CA SER A 493 22.05 -0.70 -25.04
C SER A 493 23.51 -0.56 -25.48
N ARG A 494 24.40 -1.42 -24.98
CA ARG A 494 25.80 -1.46 -25.40
C ARG A 494 25.94 -2.19 -26.74
N ASP A 495 25.24 -3.29 -26.92
CA ASP A 495 25.17 -4.01 -28.20
C ASP A 495 24.54 -3.13 -29.31
N ASP A 496 23.44 -2.43 -29.02
CA ASP A 496 22.81 -1.48 -29.98
C ASP A 496 23.73 -0.29 -30.33
N SER A 497 24.60 0.13 -29.40
CA SER A 497 25.59 1.19 -29.66
C SER A 497 26.82 0.68 -30.43
N GLN A 498 27.18 -0.60 -30.26
CA GLN A 498 28.26 -1.25 -31.02
C GLN A 498 27.84 -1.58 -32.45
N GLU A 499 26.62 -2.09 -32.67
CA GLU A 499 26.09 -2.31 -34.03
C GLU A 499 25.95 -0.99 -34.81
N LYS A 500 25.56 0.10 -34.15
CA LYS A 500 25.50 1.43 -34.79
C LYS A 500 26.88 2.02 -35.09
N SER A 501 27.90 1.74 -34.28
CA SER A 501 29.28 2.18 -34.58
C SER A 501 29.88 1.37 -35.73
N GLU A 502 29.71 0.06 -35.75
CA GLU A 502 30.24 -0.82 -36.81
C GLU A 502 29.54 -0.57 -38.17
N ALA A 503 28.24 -0.28 -38.17
CA ALA A 503 27.52 0.11 -39.40
C ALA A 503 27.95 1.50 -39.94
N SER A 504 28.44 2.38 -39.07
CA SER A 504 28.96 3.71 -39.47
C SER A 504 30.38 3.64 -40.02
N GLU A 505 31.22 2.74 -39.50
CA GLU A 505 32.58 2.50 -40.02
C GLU A 505 32.57 1.77 -41.36
N ALA A 506 31.64 0.81 -41.55
CA ALA A 506 31.48 0.13 -42.83
C ALA A 506 31.02 1.05 -43.98
N ARG A 507 30.23 2.09 -43.69
CA ARG A 507 29.82 3.11 -44.68
C ARG A 507 30.89 4.15 -44.98
N GLY A 508 31.90 4.29 -44.13
CA GLY A 508 33.02 5.22 -44.35
C GLY A 508 34.13 4.66 -45.25
N GLN A 509 34.17 3.34 -45.48
CA GLN A 509 35.21 2.68 -46.27
C GLN A 509 34.85 2.44 -47.75
N GLU A 510 33.62 2.73 -48.19
CA GLU A 510 33.23 2.67 -49.62
C GLU A 510 33.30 4.04 -50.33
N SER A 511 33.79 5.09 -49.66
CA SER A 511 33.91 6.44 -50.23
C SER A 511 35.31 7.05 -50.09
N GLY A 512 36.36 6.22 -50.23
CA GLY A 512 37.77 6.64 -50.23
C GLY A 512 38.46 6.30 -51.55
#